data_AF-A0A9E0TPE9-F1
#
_entry.id   AF-A0A9E0TPE9-F1
#
_cell.length_a   1.000
_cell.length_b   1.000
_cell.length_c   1.000
_cell.angle_alpha   90.00
_cell.angle_beta   90.00
_cell.angle_gamma   90.00
#
_symmetry.space_group_name_H-M   'P 1'
#
loop_
_entity.id
_entity.type
_entity.pdbx_description
1 polymer ?
#
loop_
_entity_poly.entity_id
_entity_poly.type
_entity_poly.pdbx_seq_one_letter_code
_entity_poly.pdbx_strand_id
1 'polypeptide(L)'
;MRFPLLNVLRPCCTVVLGLALGASLPAAVTSGPVGYVNIPLLRDSDTVVAVPLAPAIEFAGQVGAIAAAANGQFDLTVAGTPGLVADQFKNLYYIRLETGARRGMYFTITGNTAGRLTLDAAGFDFSTIAAGDAFCIRKYWTLAALFPPAAAGTAANPLTASAGTLGPQRRSQVIIPNNGYAGTNLPAVGVYYFTADGWHQAVAGNPTADHIILHPDSYFTVRQPAAIADDVTWGVTGSVVLEDQRIPLFTRTAGAQDNALALNRPVDLRLADTGLETGFAASASTLGADRRDQLLVFDNSARSQNKSAAAVYYRVGDNWIKAVSGNPAANDDVLGAATGFVVRKAATSDAGTSEWLNSLKY
;
A
#
# COMPACT_ATOMS: atom_id res chain seq x y z
N MET A 1 -70.22 63.64 36.58
CA MET A 1 -68.95 63.12 37.13
C MET A 1 -68.74 61.71 36.60
N ARG A 2 -67.58 61.47 35.97
CA ARG A 2 -66.87 60.17 35.78
C ARG A 2 -67.66 58.93 35.30
N PHE A 3 -67.45 58.60 34.02
CA PHE A 3 -67.05 57.27 33.48
C PHE A 3 -66.08 56.47 34.41
N PRO A 4 -65.69 55.18 34.17
CA PRO A 4 -66.26 54.08 33.36
C PRO A 4 -65.99 52.61 33.90
N LEU A 5 -66.40 51.58 33.11
CA LEU A 5 -65.71 50.29 32.82
C LEU A 5 -65.53 49.24 33.97
N LEU A 6 -65.32 47.91 33.77
CA LEU A 6 -64.71 47.16 32.68
C LEU A 6 -65.07 45.65 32.72
N ASN A 7 -65.11 45.06 31.52
CA ASN A 7 -65.24 43.66 31.13
C ASN A 7 -64.29 42.66 31.82
N VAL A 8 -64.78 41.41 31.99
CA VAL A 8 -63.95 40.21 32.20
C VAL A 8 -63.93 39.41 30.89
N LEU A 9 -62.78 39.39 30.22
CA LEU A 9 -62.49 38.60 29.02
C LEU A 9 -61.74 37.32 29.41
N ARG A 10 -62.18 36.19 28.84
CA ARG A 10 -61.58 34.85 28.98
C ARG A 10 -60.21 34.76 28.27
N PRO A 11 -59.22 34.05 28.81
CA PRO A 11 -57.98 33.78 28.09
C PRO A 11 -58.15 32.62 27.09
N CYS A 12 -57.81 32.93 25.85
CA CYS A 12 -57.61 32.02 24.73
C CYS A 12 -56.27 31.29 24.92
N CYS A 13 -56.27 29.95 24.85
CA CYS A 13 -55.07 29.13 24.97
C CYS A 13 -54.48 28.90 23.57
N THR A 14 -53.43 29.65 23.24
CA THR A 14 -52.68 29.51 21.99
C THR A 14 -51.62 28.42 22.17
N VAL A 15 -51.77 27.29 21.47
CA VAL A 15 -50.73 26.26 21.33
C VAL A 15 -49.72 26.74 20.28
N VAL A 16 -48.49 27.02 20.71
CA VAL A 16 -47.36 27.33 19.81
C VAL A 16 -46.74 26.02 19.35
N LEU A 17 -46.90 25.69 18.07
CA LEU A 17 -46.22 24.58 17.40
C LEU A 17 -44.81 25.03 17.00
N GLY A 18 -43.81 24.68 17.81
CA GLY A 18 -42.40 24.96 17.51
C GLY A 18 -41.85 24.00 16.45
N LEU A 19 -41.59 24.51 15.25
CA LEU A 19 -40.90 23.80 14.18
C LEU A 19 -39.39 23.75 14.53
N ALA A 20 -38.91 22.60 15.01
CA ALA A 20 -37.49 22.38 15.24
C ALA A 20 -36.78 22.14 13.89
N LEU A 21 -36.14 23.18 13.35
CA LEU A 21 -35.15 23.02 12.29
C LEU A 21 -33.95 22.26 12.84
N GLY A 22 -33.87 20.96 12.53
CA GLY A 22 -32.67 20.16 12.72
C GLY A 22 -31.58 20.62 11.75
N ALA A 23 -30.74 21.56 12.19
CA ALA A 23 -29.52 21.89 11.49
C ALA A 23 -28.57 20.69 11.60
N SER A 24 -28.40 19.93 10.52
CA SER A 24 -27.30 18.98 10.38
C SER A 24 -26.00 19.78 10.36
N LEU A 25 -25.26 19.76 11.48
CA LEU A 25 -23.88 20.27 11.48
C LEU A 25 -23.08 19.48 10.43
N PRO A 26 -22.34 20.12 9.53
CA PRO A 26 -21.44 19.40 8.65
C PRO A 26 -20.47 18.58 9.50
N ALA A 27 -20.35 17.29 9.21
CA ALA A 27 -19.34 16.44 9.81
C ALA A 27 -17.98 17.11 9.61
N ALA A 28 -17.27 17.37 10.71
CA ALA A 28 -15.90 17.87 10.63
C ALA A 28 -15.06 16.79 9.92
N VAL A 29 -14.64 17.07 8.69
CA VAL A 29 -13.68 16.23 7.98
C VAL A 29 -12.34 16.48 8.66
N THR A 30 -12.00 15.65 9.64
CA THR A 30 -10.65 15.62 10.18
C THR A 30 -9.76 14.98 9.13
N SER A 31 -8.87 15.74 8.49
CA SER A 31 -7.84 15.14 7.66
C SER A 31 -6.92 14.32 8.56
N GLY A 32 -6.66 13.06 8.20
CA GLY A 32 -5.67 12.24 8.87
C GLY A 32 -4.28 12.90 8.87
N PRO A 33 -3.36 12.47 9.75
CA PRO A 33 -2.01 13.02 9.78
C PRO A 33 -1.34 12.91 8.41
N VAL A 34 -0.73 14.00 7.98
CA VAL A 34 0.11 14.05 6.77
C VAL A 34 1.58 13.91 7.17
N GLY A 35 2.33 13.17 6.37
CA GLY A 35 3.74 12.91 6.59
C GLY A 35 4.62 13.47 5.49
N TYR A 36 5.91 13.54 5.79
CA TYR A 36 6.96 13.76 4.82
C TYR A 36 8.13 12.82 5.12
N VAL A 37 8.61 12.09 4.11
CA VAL A 37 9.74 11.17 4.23
C VAL A 37 10.79 11.49 3.18
N ASN A 38 12.06 11.55 3.58
CA ASN A 38 13.20 11.71 2.69
C ASN A 38 13.88 10.36 2.49
N ILE A 39 14.08 9.97 1.24
CA ILE A 39 14.71 8.70 0.86
C ILE A 39 15.95 9.01 0.02
N PRO A 40 17.16 8.65 0.48
CA PRO A 40 18.37 8.83 -0.31
C PRO A 40 18.42 7.85 -1.48
N LEU A 41 18.69 8.38 -2.67
CA LEU A 41 18.87 7.64 -3.91
C LEU A 41 20.32 7.82 -4.36
N LEU A 42 21.12 6.78 -4.17
CA LEU A 42 22.55 6.82 -4.48
C LEU A 42 22.77 6.69 -5.99
N ARG A 43 23.66 7.49 -6.56
CA ARG A 43 24.17 7.28 -7.92
C ARG A 43 24.91 5.95 -8.05
N ASP A 44 24.94 5.42 -9.26
CA ASP A 44 25.53 4.11 -9.58
C ASP A 44 25.06 2.98 -8.64
N SER A 45 23.76 2.97 -8.35
CA SER A 45 23.18 2.07 -7.37
C SER A 45 21.72 1.77 -7.66
N ASP A 46 21.29 0.64 -7.13
CA ASP A 46 19.89 0.31 -6.91
C ASP A 46 19.50 0.72 -5.49
N THR A 47 18.39 1.45 -5.35
CA THR A 47 17.75 1.69 -4.05
C THR A 47 16.42 0.96 -4.03
N VAL A 48 16.27 0.00 -3.10
CA VAL A 48 15.05 -0.80 -2.94
C VAL A 48 14.11 -0.06 -2.01
N VAL A 49 13.04 0.52 -2.56
CA VAL A 49 12.18 1.48 -1.86
C VAL A 49 10.72 1.08 -1.90
N ALA A 50 9.99 1.54 -0.89
CA ALA A 50 8.55 1.49 -0.79
C ALA A 50 7.99 2.90 -0.83
N VAL A 51 6.68 3.04 -1.09
CA VAL A 51 6.00 4.32 -0.84
C VAL A 51 5.49 4.33 0.60
N PRO A 52 6.07 5.14 1.51
CA PRO A 52 5.77 5.09 2.94
C PRO A 52 4.47 5.79 3.34
N LEU A 53 3.86 6.51 2.40
CA LEU A 53 2.65 7.31 2.59
C LEU A 53 1.63 6.98 1.50
N ALA A 54 0.36 7.06 1.82
CA ALA A 54 -0.72 6.83 0.87
C ALA A 54 -1.28 8.14 0.31
N PRO A 55 -1.94 8.11 -0.86
CA PRO A 55 -2.80 9.21 -1.29
C PRO A 55 -3.95 9.44 -0.31
N ALA A 56 -4.54 10.63 -0.36
CA ALA A 56 -5.67 10.99 0.48
C ALA A 56 -6.87 10.05 0.29
N ILE A 57 -7.72 9.96 1.32
CA ILE A 57 -9.00 9.25 1.22
C ILE A 57 -9.95 10.06 0.35
N GLU A 58 -10.51 9.42 -0.66
CA GLU A 58 -11.45 10.02 -1.62
C GLU A 58 -12.91 9.73 -1.22
N PHE A 59 -13.11 8.61 -0.53
CA PHE A 59 -14.42 8.19 -0.01
C PHE A 59 -14.23 7.25 1.18
N ALA A 60 -15.11 7.32 2.17
CA ALA A 60 -15.20 6.36 3.25
C ALA A 60 -16.65 5.88 3.38
N GLY A 61 -16.85 4.60 3.65
CA GLY A 61 -18.16 4.01 3.72
C GLY A 61 -18.18 2.69 4.49
N GLN A 62 -19.34 2.04 4.45
CA GLN A 62 -19.54 0.72 5.05
C GLN A 62 -20.04 -0.26 4.01
N VAL A 63 -19.66 -1.52 4.16
CA VAL A 63 -20.19 -2.63 3.38
C VAL A 63 -21.67 -2.79 3.70
N GLY A 64 -22.53 -2.72 2.69
CA GLY A 64 -23.94 -3.09 2.80
C GLY A 64 -24.14 -4.58 2.52
N ALA A 65 -23.59 -5.06 1.42
CA ALA A 65 -23.63 -6.47 1.03
C ALA A 65 -22.47 -6.82 0.08
N ILE A 66 -22.13 -8.11 0.04
CA ILE A 66 -21.14 -8.67 -0.88
C ILE A 66 -21.82 -9.73 -1.74
N ALA A 67 -21.50 -9.75 -3.03
CA ALA A 67 -21.93 -10.79 -3.96
C ALA A 67 -20.79 -11.20 -4.88
N ALA A 68 -20.69 -12.49 -5.20
CA ALA A 68 -19.73 -12.96 -6.21
C ALA A 68 -20.07 -12.35 -7.58
N ALA A 69 -19.04 -11.99 -8.35
CA ALA A 69 -19.15 -11.53 -9.72
C ALA A 69 -18.33 -12.45 -10.65
N ALA A 70 -18.42 -12.23 -11.97
CA ALA A 70 -17.69 -13.03 -12.94
C ALA A 70 -16.17 -12.76 -12.89
N ASN A 71 -15.38 -13.69 -13.44
CA ASN A 71 -13.94 -13.52 -13.69
C ASN A 71 -13.10 -13.25 -12.43
N GLY A 72 -13.42 -13.90 -11.31
CA GLY A 72 -12.67 -13.73 -10.06
C GLY A 72 -12.89 -12.36 -9.41
N GLN A 73 -14.01 -11.70 -9.70
CA GLN A 73 -14.39 -10.44 -9.10
C GLN A 73 -15.52 -10.64 -8.08
N PHE A 74 -15.77 -9.61 -7.28
CA PHE A 74 -16.94 -9.53 -6.42
C PHE A 74 -17.49 -8.10 -6.39
N ASP A 75 -18.79 -8.01 -6.17
CA ASP A 75 -19.50 -6.76 -6.03
C ASP A 75 -19.67 -6.43 -4.54
N LEU A 76 -19.24 -5.22 -4.17
CA LEU A 76 -19.51 -4.60 -2.87
C LEU A 76 -20.59 -3.55 -3.04
N THR A 77 -21.76 -3.82 -2.46
CA THR A 77 -22.82 -2.81 -2.32
C THR A 77 -22.47 -1.91 -1.15
N VAL A 78 -22.39 -0.61 -1.40
CA VAL A 78 -22.08 0.37 -0.35
C VAL A 78 -23.35 0.63 0.45
N ALA A 79 -23.25 0.63 1.78
CA ALA A 79 -24.38 0.90 2.66
C ALA A 79 -24.94 2.33 2.43
N GLY A 80 -26.26 2.46 2.47
CA GLY A 80 -26.95 3.74 2.23
C GLY A 80 -27.04 4.12 0.75
N THR A 81 -27.00 5.43 0.47
CA THR A 81 -27.14 5.99 -0.88
C THR A 81 -25.91 6.87 -1.18
N PRO A 82 -24.77 6.29 -1.57
CA PRO A 82 -23.51 7.03 -1.65
C PRO A 82 -23.44 7.99 -2.85
N GLY A 83 -24.32 7.85 -3.84
CA GLY A 83 -24.43 8.78 -4.97
C GLY A 83 -23.18 8.85 -5.85
N LEU A 84 -22.45 7.74 -5.99
CA LEU A 84 -21.20 7.71 -6.73
C LEU A 84 -21.43 7.95 -8.23
N VAL A 85 -20.49 8.61 -8.92
CA VAL A 85 -20.54 8.71 -10.39
C VAL A 85 -20.01 7.41 -11.00
N ALA A 86 -20.70 6.90 -12.02
CA ALA A 86 -20.31 5.66 -12.69
C ALA A 86 -18.85 5.71 -13.17
N ASP A 87 -18.11 4.64 -12.88
CA ASP A 87 -16.69 4.44 -13.22
C ASP A 87 -15.70 5.53 -12.74
N GLN A 88 -16.11 6.42 -11.81
CA GLN A 88 -15.19 7.44 -11.27
C GLN A 88 -13.96 6.87 -10.54
N PHE A 89 -14.04 5.63 -10.05
CA PHE A 89 -12.96 4.95 -9.32
C PHE A 89 -12.32 3.79 -10.08
N LYS A 90 -12.59 3.66 -11.37
CA LYS A 90 -12.15 2.49 -12.14
C LYS A 90 -10.63 2.45 -12.35
N ASN A 91 -10.03 1.28 -12.16
CA ASN A 91 -8.66 0.86 -12.44
C ASN A 91 -7.52 1.56 -11.66
N LEU A 92 -7.67 2.82 -11.27
CA LEU A 92 -6.62 3.58 -10.57
C LEU A 92 -6.89 3.76 -9.08
N TYR A 93 -7.89 3.06 -8.54
CA TYR A 93 -8.27 3.13 -7.14
C TYR A 93 -8.41 1.74 -6.54
N TYR A 94 -8.31 1.70 -5.23
CA TYR A 94 -8.56 0.50 -4.43
C TYR A 94 -9.41 0.85 -3.22
N ILE A 95 -10.15 -0.14 -2.73
CA ILE A 95 -10.68 -0.09 -1.38
C ILE A 95 -9.63 -0.63 -0.41
N ARG A 96 -9.60 -0.11 0.81
CA ARG A 96 -8.95 -0.75 1.95
C ARG A 96 -10.00 -0.97 3.04
N LEU A 97 -10.07 -2.21 3.54
CA LEU A 97 -10.95 -2.54 4.66
C LEU A 97 -10.32 -2.03 5.96
N GLU A 98 -11.10 -1.34 6.77
CA GLU A 98 -10.64 -0.72 8.02
C GLU A 98 -11.05 -1.56 9.24
N THR A 99 -12.15 -2.29 9.14
CA THR A 99 -12.65 -3.19 10.19
C THR A 99 -13.00 -4.58 9.64
N GLY A 100 -13.49 -5.45 10.50
CA GLY A 100 -13.89 -6.82 10.14
C GLY A 100 -12.74 -7.83 10.09
N ALA A 101 -13.05 -9.03 9.62
CA ALA A 101 -12.10 -10.14 9.54
C ALA A 101 -10.99 -9.89 8.51
N ARG A 102 -11.29 -9.10 7.48
CA ARG A 102 -10.39 -8.77 6.37
C ARG A 102 -9.77 -7.37 6.48
N ARG A 103 -9.83 -6.74 7.67
CA ARG A 103 -9.19 -5.43 7.91
C ARG A 103 -7.72 -5.41 7.44
N GLY A 104 -7.34 -4.29 6.87
CA GLY A 104 -6.03 -4.02 6.28
C GLY A 104 -5.80 -4.57 4.88
N MET A 105 -6.69 -5.42 4.36
CA MET A 105 -6.61 -5.90 2.99
C MET A 105 -7.15 -4.86 2.03
N TYR A 106 -6.61 -4.85 0.81
CA TYR A 106 -7.07 -3.96 -0.24
C TYR A 106 -7.47 -4.73 -1.50
N PHE A 107 -8.39 -4.16 -2.26
CA PHE A 107 -8.87 -4.72 -3.52
C PHE A 107 -8.97 -3.62 -4.57
N THR A 108 -8.48 -3.89 -5.78
CA THR A 108 -8.56 -2.95 -6.90
C THR A 108 -10.00 -2.80 -7.37
N ILE A 109 -10.43 -1.56 -7.60
CA ILE A 109 -11.75 -1.26 -8.16
C ILE A 109 -11.67 -1.39 -9.68
N THR A 110 -12.39 -2.36 -10.26
CA THR A 110 -12.45 -2.60 -11.71
C THR A 110 -13.62 -1.87 -12.39
N GLY A 111 -14.55 -1.34 -11.59
CA GLY A 111 -15.66 -0.51 -12.03
C GLY A 111 -16.53 -0.09 -10.86
N ASN A 112 -17.40 0.92 -11.06
CA ASN A 112 -18.38 1.29 -10.05
C ASN A 112 -19.66 1.88 -10.66
N THR A 113 -20.78 1.72 -9.95
CA THR A 113 -22.05 2.40 -10.24
C THR A 113 -22.37 3.37 -9.10
N ALA A 114 -23.59 3.91 -9.07
CA ALA A 114 -24.04 4.84 -8.03
C ALA A 114 -24.10 4.27 -6.60
N GLY A 115 -24.10 2.95 -6.44
CA GLY A 115 -24.18 2.29 -5.11
C GLY A 115 -23.35 1.01 -4.98
N ARG A 116 -22.54 0.66 -5.98
CA ARG A 116 -21.82 -0.61 -6.03
C ARG A 116 -20.41 -0.42 -6.57
N LEU A 117 -19.44 -1.08 -5.95
CA LEU A 117 -18.07 -1.23 -6.43
C LEU A 117 -17.90 -2.65 -6.95
N THR A 118 -17.31 -2.81 -8.12
CA THR A 118 -16.85 -4.10 -8.62
C THR A 118 -15.35 -4.19 -8.37
N LEU A 119 -14.93 -5.26 -7.68
CA LEU A 119 -13.61 -5.40 -7.10
C LEU A 119 -12.93 -6.66 -7.64
N ASP A 120 -11.64 -6.55 -7.96
CA ASP A 120 -10.82 -7.72 -8.26
C ASP A 120 -10.48 -8.47 -6.97
N ALA A 121 -10.87 -9.75 -6.87
CA ALA A 121 -10.54 -10.56 -5.72
C ALA A 121 -9.06 -10.93 -5.67
N ALA A 122 -8.34 -10.88 -6.80
CA ALA A 122 -6.94 -11.27 -6.92
C ALA A 122 -6.66 -12.69 -6.36
N GLY A 123 -7.65 -13.58 -6.43
CA GLY A 123 -7.59 -14.94 -5.87
C GLY A 123 -7.80 -15.04 -4.35
N PHE A 124 -8.09 -13.94 -3.66
CA PHE A 124 -8.37 -13.92 -2.22
C PHE A 124 -9.82 -14.25 -1.90
N ASP A 125 -10.00 -14.86 -0.73
CA ASP A 125 -11.31 -15.15 -0.19
C ASP A 125 -11.94 -13.87 0.42
N PHE A 126 -12.99 -13.40 -0.23
CA PHE A 126 -13.80 -12.25 0.18
C PHE A 126 -15.04 -12.64 1.00
N SER A 127 -15.29 -13.94 1.24
CA SER A 127 -16.53 -14.41 1.87
C SER A 127 -16.70 -14.00 3.34
N THR A 128 -15.60 -13.61 3.99
CA THR A 128 -15.61 -13.15 5.39
C THR A 128 -15.75 -11.63 5.54
N ILE A 129 -15.90 -10.90 4.43
CA ILE A 129 -16.29 -9.48 4.46
C ILE A 129 -17.78 -9.41 4.77
N ALA A 130 -18.14 -8.70 5.85
CA ALA A 130 -19.49 -8.66 6.37
C ALA A 130 -20.14 -7.29 6.20
N ALA A 131 -21.48 -7.26 6.19
CA ALA A 131 -22.23 -6.02 6.28
C ALA A 131 -21.88 -5.27 7.57
N GLY A 132 -21.62 -3.97 7.45
CA GLY A 132 -21.16 -3.10 8.54
C GLY A 132 -19.63 -2.93 8.63
N ASP A 133 -18.84 -3.73 7.90
CA ASP A 133 -17.40 -3.52 7.82
C ASP A 133 -17.10 -2.15 7.16
N ALA A 134 -16.22 -1.37 7.78
CA ALA A 134 -15.82 -0.06 7.28
C ALA A 134 -14.71 -0.19 6.24
N PHE A 135 -14.72 0.71 5.26
CA PHE A 135 -13.69 0.79 4.23
C PHE A 135 -13.46 2.23 3.77
N CYS A 136 -12.27 2.47 3.21
CA CYS A 136 -11.96 3.70 2.49
C CYS A 136 -11.51 3.42 1.05
N ILE A 137 -11.73 4.40 0.17
CA ILE A 137 -11.26 4.41 -1.22
C ILE A 137 -10.06 5.36 -1.30
N ARG A 138 -8.97 4.86 -1.88
CA ARG A 138 -7.77 5.65 -2.15
C ARG A 138 -7.35 5.43 -3.60
N LYS A 139 -6.73 6.45 -4.18
CA LYS A 139 -6.05 6.31 -5.46
C LYS A 139 -4.76 5.50 -5.26
N TYR A 140 -4.34 4.76 -6.26
CA TYR A 140 -2.98 4.23 -6.32
C TYR A 140 -1.97 5.33 -6.59
N TRP A 141 -0.76 5.17 -6.08
CA TRP A 141 0.38 5.87 -6.67
C TRP A 141 0.67 5.28 -8.06
N THR A 142 0.95 6.15 -9.02
CA THR A 142 1.47 5.76 -10.33
C THR A 142 2.85 6.35 -10.53
N LEU A 143 3.59 5.85 -11.53
CA LEU A 143 4.90 6.40 -11.89
C LEU A 143 4.84 7.92 -12.11
N ALA A 144 3.87 8.42 -12.88
CA ALA A 144 3.75 9.85 -13.16
C ALA A 144 3.22 10.66 -11.95
N ALA A 145 2.41 10.06 -11.08
CA ALA A 145 1.92 10.77 -9.88
C ALA A 145 3.03 10.92 -8.83
N LEU A 146 3.88 9.90 -8.70
CA LEU A 146 4.93 9.83 -7.69
C LEU A 146 6.24 10.48 -8.15
N PHE A 147 6.54 10.39 -9.46
CA PHE A 147 7.69 10.99 -10.11
C PHE A 147 7.23 11.74 -11.37
N PRO A 148 6.63 12.93 -11.23
CA PRO A 148 6.13 13.70 -12.38
C PRO A 148 7.28 14.04 -13.36
N PRO A 149 7.19 13.64 -14.64
CA PRO A 149 8.25 13.92 -15.63
C PRO A 149 8.56 15.41 -15.77
N ALA A 150 7.54 16.27 -15.69
CA ALA A 150 7.68 17.72 -15.75
C ALA A 150 8.44 18.33 -14.55
N ALA A 151 8.61 17.58 -13.46
CA ALA A 151 9.30 18.03 -12.24
C ALA A 151 10.71 17.42 -12.09
N ALA A 152 11.27 16.82 -13.15
CA ALA A 152 12.57 16.15 -13.11
C ALA A 152 13.69 17.06 -12.61
N GLY A 153 14.55 16.53 -11.74
CA GLY A 153 15.65 17.27 -11.10
C GLY A 153 15.22 18.22 -9.98
N THR A 154 13.93 18.26 -9.61
CA THR A 154 13.44 19.04 -8.46
C THR A 154 13.24 18.15 -7.23
N ALA A 155 12.94 18.72 -6.07
CA ALA A 155 12.62 17.93 -4.88
C ALA A 155 11.38 17.02 -5.06
N ALA A 156 10.42 17.39 -5.92
CA ALA A 156 9.22 16.61 -6.19
C ALA A 156 9.46 15.41 -7.11
N ASN A 157 10.48 15.48 -7.97
CA ASN A 157 10.99 14.34 -8.72
C ASN A 157 12.50 14.51 -8.90
N PRO A 158 13.32 13.97 -7.99
CA PRO A 158 14.77 14.14 -8.06
C PRO A 158 15.43 13.27 -9.12
N LEU A 159 14.65 12.44 -9.82
CA LEU A 159 15.18 11.54 -10.83
C LEU A 159 15.66 12.32 -12.05
N THR A 160 16.67 11.78 -12.72
CA THR A 160 17.23 12.34 -13.95
C THR A 160 16.49 11.76 -15.15
N ALA A 161 15.91 12.64 -15.97
CA ALA A 161 15.24 12.26 -17.21
C ALA A 161 16.22 11.61 -18.19
N SER A 162 15.73 10.62 -18.94
CA SER A 162 16.49 9.97 -20.00
C SER A 162 16.62 10.89 -21.20
N ALA A 163 17.79 10.88 -21.84
CA ALA A 163 18.05 11.69 -23.04
C ALA A 163 17.38 11.14 -24.31
N GLY A 164 16.81 9.93 -24.22
CA GLY A 164 16.14 9.24 -25.31
C GLY A 164 15.73 7.82 -24.90
N THR A 165 15.23 7.05 -25.86
CA THR A 165 14.64 5.73 -25.61
C THR A 165 15.63 4.56 -25.76
N LEU A 166 16.81 4.81 -26.33
CA LEU A 166 17.85 3.80 -26.50
C LEU A 166 18.50 3.46 -25.15
N GLY A 167 18.91 2.21 -24.96
CA GLY A 167 19.52 1.73 -23.71
C GLY A 167 20.58 2.65 -23.09
N PRO A 168 21.61 3.09 -23.86
CA PRO A 168 22.66 4.00 -23.35
C PRO A 168 22.17 5.41 -22.98
N GLN A 169 21.00 5.82 -23.47
CA GLN A 169 20.40 7.13 -23.21
C GLN A 169 19.51 7.14 -21.97
N ARG A 170 19.15 5.94 -21.46
CA ARG A 170 18.35 5.80 -20.25
C ARG A 170 19.14 6.31 -19.04
N ARG A 171 18.45 7.01 -18.14
CA ARG A 171 19.01 7.55 -16.90
C ARG A 171 18.34 6.86 -15.73
N SER A 172 17.59 7.57 -14.90
CA SER A 172 16.89 6.94 -13.79
C SER A 172 15.88 5.93 -14.31
N GLN A 173 15.82 4.77 -13.66
CA GLN A 173 14.86 3.71 -13.99
C GLN A 173 14.11 3.27 -12.73
N VAL A 174 12.87 2.85 -12.91
CA VAL A 174 12.06 2.18 -11.90
C VAL A 174 11.87 0.73 -12.32
N ILE A 175 12.22 -0.20 -11.46
CA ILE A 175 12.14 -1.65 -11.71
C ILE A 175 11.14 -2.23 -10.72
N ILE A 176 10.08 -2.86 -11.24
CA ILE A 176 9.02 -3.45 -10.41
C ILE A 176 9.19 -4.97 -10.42
N PRO A 177 9.30 -5.64 -9.26
CA PRO A 177 9.39 -7.10 -9.19
C PRO A 177 8.07 -7.77 -9.64
N ASN A 178 8.16 -8.96 -10.21
CA ASN A 178 6.99 -9.75 -10.59
C ASN A 178 6.58 -10.71 -9.46
N ASN A 179 5.72 -10.26 -8.55
CA ASN A 179 5.15 -11.10 -7.48
C ASN A 179 4.27 -12.26 -7.99
N GLY A 180 3.85 -12.25 -9.26
CA GLY A 180 3.17 -13.39 -9.89
C GLY A 180 4.11 -14.48 -10.42
N TYR A 181 5.43 -14.25 -10.38
CA TYR A 181 6.40 -15.23 -10.86
C TYR A 181 6.67 -16.32 -9.80
N ALA A 182 6.67 -17.58 -10.25
CA ALA A 182 6.90 -18.73 -9.37
C ALA A 182 8.40 -18.94 -9.11
N GLY A 183 8.81 -18.92 -7.84
CA GLY A 183 10.17 -19.22 -7.41
C GLY A 183 10.85 -18.09 -6.64
N THR A 184 12.17 -18.10 -6.67
CA THR A 184 13.04 -17.13 -5.99
C THR A 184 13.76 -16.26 -7.00
N ASN A 185 14.26 -15.10 -6.58
CA ASN A 185 14.92 -14.11 -7.43
C ASN A 185 13.98 -13.66 -8.56
N LEU A 186 12.83 -13.11 -8.16
CA LEU A 186 11.76 -12.73 -9.06
C LEU A 186 12.29 -11.82 -10.18
N PRO A 187 11.96 -12.09 -11.46
CA PRO A 187 12.26 -11.16 -12.53
C PRO A 187 11.44 -9.88 -12.35
N ALA A 188 11.84 -8.81 -13.02
CA ALA A 188 11.02 -7.61 -13.08
C ALA A 188 9.76 -7.87 -13.94
N VAL A 189 8.60 -7.40 -13.49
CA VAL A 189 7.40 -7.31 -14.36
C VAL A 189 7.61 -6.21 -15.40
N GLY A 190 8.37 -5.18 -15.05
CA GLY A 190 8.74 -4.12 -15.96
C GLY A 190 9.94 -3.31 -15.46
N VAL A 191 10.68 -2.79 -16.42
CA VAL A 191 11.68 -1.75 -16.22
C VAL A 191 11.15 -0.51 -16.91
N TYR A 192 11.09 0.60 -16.19
CA TYR A 192 10.50 1.85 -16.65
C TYR A 192 11.53 2.97 -16.59
N TYR A 193 11.45 3.90 -17.51
CA TYR A 193 12.27 5.10 -17.56
C TYR A 193 11.40 6.24 -18.09
N PHE A 194 11.81 7.48 -17.91
CA PHE A 194 11.05 8.63 -18.43
C PHE A 194 11.92 9.56 -19.25
N THR A 195 11.28 10.24 -20.20
CA THR A 195 11.83 11.35 -20.98
C THR A 195 11.03 12.62 -20.65
N ALA A 196 11.21 13.70 -21.40
CA ALA A 196 10.35 14.88 -21.29
C ALA A 196 8.87 14.59 -21.64
N ASP A 197 8.60 13.55 -22.41
CA ASP A 197 7.26 13.24 -22.93
C ASP A 197 6.42 12.34 -22.01
N GLY A 198 7.04 11.72 -21.00
CA GLY A 198 6.35 10.82 -20.09
C GLY A 198 7.21 9.62 -19.64
N TRP A 199 6.58 8.76 -18.85
CA TRP A 199 7.12 7.44 -18.53
C TRP A 199 6.92 6.46 -19.68
N HIS A 200 7.90 5.59 -19.86
CA HIS A 200 7.93 4.54 -20.86
C HIS A 200 8.40 3.21 -20.26
N GLN A 201 7.85 2.11 -20.75
CA GLN A 201 8.38 0.79 -20.44
C GLN A 201 9.55 0.44 -21.36
N ALA A 202 10.61 -0.15 -20.82
CA ALA A 202 11.84 -0.55 -21.49
C ALA A 202 11.69 -1.83 -22.34
N VAL A 203 10.66 -1.88 -23.17
CA VAL A 203 10.37 -2.97 -24.11
C VAL A 203 10.31 -2.43 -25.54
N ALA A 204 10.18 -3.32 -26.53
CA ALA A 204 10.03 -2.92 -27.93
C ALA A 204 8.85 -1.94 -28.08
N GLY A 205 9.08 -0.84 -28.82
CA GLY A 205 8.09 0.22 -29.02
C GLY A 205 8.00 1.27 -27.91
N ASN A 206 8.62 1.03 -26.74
CA ASN A 206 8.64 1.95 -25.60
C ASN A 206 7.26 2.55 -25.23
N PRO A 207 6.25 1.69 -24.96
CA PRO A 207 4.89 2.15 -24.71
C PRO A 207 4.83 3.06 -23.48
N THR A 208 3.84 3.95 -23.46
CA THR A 208 3.62 4.90 -22.35
C THR A 208 3.28 4.16 -21.06
N ALA A 209 3.76 4.67 -19.94
CA ALA A 209 3.75 4.00 -18.64
C ALA A 209 3.38 4.93 -17.47
N ASP A 210 2.84 6.12 -17.74
CA ASP A 210 2.46 7.07 -16.69
C ASP A 210 1.44 6.51 -15.69
N HIS A 211 0.60 5.60 -16.18
CA HIS A 211 -0.49 4.95 -15.46
C HIS A 211 -0.05 3.69 -14.68
N ILE A 212 1.22 3.29 -14.77
CA ILE A 212 1.70 2.08 -14.09
C ILE A 212 1.62 2.29 -12.59
N ILE A 213 0.88 1.39 -11.93
CA ILE A 213 0.58 1.41 -10.51
C ILE A 213 1.79 0.92 -9.72
N LEU A 214 2.06 1.63 -8.62
CA LEU A 214 2.97 1.20 -7.56
C LEU A 214 2.10 0.71 -6.39
N HIS A 215 2.08 -0.60 -6.20
CA HIS A 215 1.24 -1.23 -5.17
C HIS A 215 1.73 -0.87 -3.76
N PRO A 216 0.81 -0.67 -2.80
CA PRO A 216 1.15 -0.22 -1.46
C PRO A 216 1.88 -1.27 -0.60
N ASP A 217 1.85 -2.54 -1.00
CA ASP A 217 2.43 -3.68 -0.29
C ASP A 217 3.66 -4.28 -0.99
N SER A 218 4.08 -3.72 -2.12
CA SER A 218 5.25 -4.16 -2.88
C SER A 218 6.28 -3.05 -2.96
N TYR A 219 7.55 -3.42 -2.93
CA TYR A 219 8.61 -2.48 -3.23
C TYR A 219 8.80 -2.30 -4.74
N PHE A 220 9.54 -1.26 -5.10
CA PHE A 220 10.16 -1.10 -6.40
C PHE A 220 11.62 -0.68 -6.21
N THR A 221 12.44 -0.90 -7.23
CA THR A 221 13.84 -0.47 -7.21
C THR A 221 14.00 0.78 -8.06
N VAL A 222 14.56 1.84 -7.48
CA VAL A 222 15.05 2.99 -8.23
C VAL A 222 16.50 2.72 -8.59
N ARG A 223 16.78 2.58 -9.89
CA ARG A 223 18.13 2.42 -10.43
C ARG A 223 18.64 3.76 -10.93
N GLN A 224 19.77 4.19 -10.38
CA GLN A 224 20.55 5.31 -10.87
C GLN A 224 21.83 4.78 -11.52
N PRO A 225 21.98 4.81 -12.87
CA PRO A 225 23.20 4.33 -13.52
C PRO A 225 24.40 5.24 -13.23
N ALA A 226 25.61 4.73 -13.47
CA ALA A 226 26.88 5.48 -13.35
C ALA A 226 26.94 6.79 -14.15
N ALA A 227 26.08 6.94 -15.17
CA ALA A 227 25.95 8.18 -15.96
C ALA A 227 25.29 9.34 -15.19
N ILE A 228 24.81 9.10 -13.97
CA ILE A 228 24.25 10.14 -13.09
C ILE A 228 25.34 10.67 -12.18
N ALA A 229 25.45 12.01 -12.14
CA ALA A 229 26.57 12.68 -11.51
C ALA A 229 26.53 12.61 -9.97
N ASP A 230 25.35 12.78 -9.38
CA ASP A 230 25.17 13.04 -7.95
C ASP A 230 24.15 12.10 -7.31
N ASP A 231 24.30 11.88 -6.01
CA ASP A 231 23.22 11.33 -5.19
C ASP A 231 22.10 12.35 -5.09
N VAL A 232 20.87 11.85 -4.96
CA VAL A 232 19.70 12.70 -4.82
C VAL A 232 18.81 12.23 -3.68
N THR A 233 18.00 13.12 -3.13
CA THR A 233 17.03 12.77 -2.08
C THR A 233 15.63 12.89 -2.65
N TRP A 234 14.85 11.84 -2.48
CA TRP A 234 13.45 11.81 -2.86
C TRP A 234 12.55 12.12 -1.67
N GLY A 235 11.85 13.25 -1.76
CA GLY A 235 10.86 13.67 -0.79
C GLY A 235 9.48 13.14 -1.17
N VAL A 236 8.85 12.38 -0.27
CA VAL A 236 7.48 11.88 -0.43
C VAL A 236 6.58 12.55 0.58
N THR A 237 5.49 13.15 0.11
CA THR A 237 4.39 13.65 0.94
C THR A 237 3.15 12.78 0.75
N GLY A 238 2.29 12.73 1.76
CA GLY A 238 1.04 11.99 1.69
C GLY A 238 0.40 11.77 3.05
N SER A 239 -0.68 11.01 3.07
CA SER A 239 -1.36 10.60 4.29
C SER A 239 -0.61 9.46 4.97
N VAL A 240 -0.46 9.54 6.28
CA VAL A 240 0.05 8.43 7.10
C VAL A 240 -1.06 7.39 7.25
N VAL A 241 -0.76 6.14 6.88
CA VAL A 241 -1.67 5.00 7.04
C VAL A 241 -1.63 4.56 8.50
N LEU A 242 -2.74 4.76 9.20
CA LEU A 242 -2.91 4.37 10.61
C LEU A 242 -3.62 3.03 10.75
N GLU A 243 -4.16 2.52 9.66
CA GLU A 243 -4.91 1.29 9.59
C GLU A 243 -3.96 0.08 9.63
N ASP A 244 -4.52 -1.10 9.90
CA ASP A 244 -3.82 -2.36 9.74
C ASP A 244 -3.41 -2.58 8.27
N GLN A 245 -2.35 -3.35 8.04
CA GLN A 245 -1.96 -3.80 6.72
C GLN A 245 -2.00 -5.32 6.71
N ARG A 246 -2.85 -5.91 5.86
CA ARG A 246 -2.93 -7.35 5.67
C ARG A 246 -2.33 -7.69 4.33
N ILE A 247 -1.19 -8.37 4.37
CA ILE A 247 -0.37 -8.65 3.20
C ILE A 247 -0.35 -10.16 2.96
N PRO A 248 -0.73 -10.63 1.76
CA PRO A 248 -0.66 -12.03 1.40
C PRO A 248 0.78 -12.47 1.16
N LEU A 249 1.10 -13.68 1.61
CA LEU A 249 2.38 -14.34 1.45
C LEU A 249 2.15 -15.67 0.74
N PHE A 250 2.46 -15.69 -0.55
CA PHE A 250 2.27 -16.84 -1.41
C PHE A 250 3.33 -17.92 -1.13
N THR A 251 2.89 -19.17 -1.17
CA THR A 251 3.77 -20.34 -1.03
C THR A 251 3.63 -21.25 -2.25
N ARG A 252 4.49 -22.26 -2.35
CA ARG A 252 4.49 -23.23 -3.44
C ARG A 252 4.68 -24.64 -2.90
N THR A 253 4.18 -25.62 -3.64
CA THR A 253 4.47 -27.03 -3.37
C THR A 253 5.87 -27.43 -3.81
N ALA A 254 6.34 -26.85 -4.91
CA ALA A 254 7.65 -27.13 -5.50
C ALA A 254 8.67 -26.03 -5.18
N GLY A 255 9.26 -26.11 -3.99
CA GLY A 255 10.36 -25.24 -3.57
C GLY A 255 9.91 -23.90 -2.98
N ALA A 256 10.89 -23.03 -2.71
CA ALA A 256 10.64 -21.73 -2.10
C ALA A 256 9.93 -20.75 -3.05
N GLN A 257 9.27 -19.76 -2.46
CA GLN A 257 8.61 -18.64 -3.15
C GLN A 257 9.04 -17.31 -2.53
N ASP A 258 9.55 -16.39 -3.35
CA ASP A 258 9.81 -15.02 -2.92
C ASP A 258 8.52 -14.19 -3.02
N ASN A 259 8.32 -13.34 -2.02
CA ASN A 259 7.30 -12.30 -2.00
C ASN A 259 8.06 -10.97 -1.83
N ALA A 260 8.03 -10.11 -2.85
CA ALA A 260 8.63 -8.78 -2.80
C ALA A 260 7.66 -7.83 -2.11
N LEU A 261 8.03 -7.36 -0.92
CA LEU A 261 7.12 -6.67 -0.02
C LEU A 261 7.64 -5.32 0.44
N ALA A 262 6.69 -4.51 0.85
CA ALA A 262 6.90 -3.20 1.43
C ALA A 262 5.86 -2.95 2.52
N LEU A 263 6.19 -2.07 3.46
CA LEU A 263 5.22 -1.49 4.37
C LEU A 263 4.97 -0.03 3.99
N ASN A 264 3.70 0.33 3.86
CA ASN A 264 3.30 1.73 3.70
C ASN A 264 3.24 2.37 5.08
N ARG A 265 4.41 2.52 5.72
CA ARG A 265 4.60 3.19 7.01
C ARG A 265 5.85 4.08 6.98
N PRO A 266 5.77 5.30 7.54
CA PRO A 266 6.90 6.23 7.57
C PRO A 266 7.78 6.07 8.81
N VAL A 267 7.78 4.90 9.45
CA VAL A 267 8.53 4.64 10.69
C VAL A 267 9.28 3.32 10.59
N ASP A 268 10.44 3.31 11.23
CA ASP A 268 11.26 2.12 11.43
C ASP A 268 10.54 1.12 12.34
N LEU A 269 10.66 -0.18 12.04
CA LEU A 269 10.07 -1.24 12.84
C LEU A 269 11.15 -2.23 13.26
N ARG A 270 11.23 -2.53 14.56
CA ARG A 270 12.02 -3.68 15.03
C ARG A 270 11.40 -4.97 14.52
N LEU A 271 12.21 -5.99 14.23
CA LEU A 271 11.71 -7.28 13.74
C LEU A 271 10.63 -7.87 14.65
N ALA A 272 10.79 -7.77 15.98
CA ALA A 272 9.81 -8.23 16.95
C ALA A 272 8.45 -7.48 16.90
N ASP A 273 8.43 -6.26 16.36
CA ASP A 273 7.24 -5.42 16.33
C ASP A 273 6.49 -5.50 14.98
N THR A 274 7.04 -6.20 13.99
CA THR A 274 6.47 -6.29 12.64
C THR A 274 5.13 -7.04 12.57
N GLY A 275 4.83 -7.95 13.50
CA GLY A 275 3.66 -8.83 13.39
C GLY A 275 3.83 -9.94 12.34
N LEU A 276 5.00 -10.03 11.69
CA LEU A 276 5.27 -10.97 10.60
C LEU A 276 5.16 -12.44 11.05
N GLU A 277 5.28 -12.70 12.35
CA GLU A 277 5.03 -14.01 12.98
C GLU A 277 3.68 -14.64 12.60
N THR A 278 2.65 -13.82 12.29
CA THR A 278 1.31 -14.30 11.91
C THR A 278 1.29 -15.04 10.57
N GLY A 279 2.19 -14.68 9.66
CA GLY A 279 2.29 -15.26 8.32
C GLY A 279 3.61 -15.99 8.07
N PHE A 280 4.51 -16.08 9.06
CA PHE A 280 5.90 -16.55 8.89
C PHE A 280 6.15 -17.84 9.68
N ALA A 281 6.49 -18.91 8.96
CA ALA A 281 6.77 -20.22 9.52
C ALA A 281 8.16 -20.24 10.19
N ALA A 282 8.17 -20.53 11.49
CA ALA A 282 9.40 -20.69 12.25
C ALA A 282 10.16 -21.97 11.84
N SER A 283 11.49 -21.89 11.94
CA SER A 283 12.42 -23.01 11.80
C SER A 283 12.47 -23.83 13.09
N ALA A 284 12.70 -25.14 12.96
CA ALA A 284 12.77 -26.03 14.12
C ALA A 284 14.05 -25.81 14.96
N SER A 285 15.13 -25.36 14.33
CA SER A 285 16.40 -25.06 14.99
C SER A 285 17.17 -23.98 14.21
N THR A 286 18.38 -23.66 14.69
CA THR A 286 19.31 -22.75 14.01
C THR A 286 20.18 -23.42 12.94
N LEU A 287 19.98 -24.72 12.69
CA LEU A 287 20.67 -25.46 11.64
C LEU A 287 20.14 -25.05 10.26
N GLY A 288 21.04 -24.94 9.28
CA GLY A 288 20.69 -24.52 7.93
C GLY A 288 19.67 -25.43 7.24
N ALA A 289 19.69 -26.74 7.54
CA ALA A 289 18.76 -27.72 6.97
C ALA A 289 17.32 -27.58 7.50
N ASP A 290 17.14 -27.02 8.69
CA ASP A 290 15.83 -26.83 9.32
C ASP A 290 15.19 -25.49 8.95
N ARG A 291 15.90 -24.67 8.17
CA ARG A 291 15.47 -23.32 7.84
C ARG A 291 14.20 -23.35 7.01
N ARG A 292 13.17 -22.65 7.50
CA ARG A 292 11.88 -22.49 6.84
C ARG A 292 11.84 -21.13 6.16
N ASP A 293 10.95 -20.25 6.57
CA ASP A 293 10.83 -18.94 5.94
C ASP A 293 12.05 -18.06 6.25
N GLN A 294 12.37 -17.18 5.32
CA GLN A 294 13.46 -16.23 5.44
C GLN A 294 12.98 -14.82 5.12
N LEU A 295 13.49 -13.84 5.86
CA LEU A 295 13.33 -12.42 5.59
C LEU A 295 14.67 -11.89 5.05
N LEU A 296 14.66 -11.38 3.82
CA LEU A 296 15.82 -10.86 3.12
C LEU A 296 15.72 -9.34 3.08
N VAL A 297 16.71 -8.66 3.67
CA VAL A 297 16.74 -7.19 3.80
C VAL A 297 17.91 -6.63 3.01
N PHE A 298 17.68 -5.51 2.33
CA PHE A 298 18.66 -4.85 1.48
C PHE A 298 19.25 -3.62 2.17
N ASP A 299 20.53 -3.36 1.91
CA ASP A 299 21.19 -2.15 2.38
C ASP A 299 21.16 -1.07 1.30
N ASN A 300 20.37 -0.02 1.54
CA ASN A 300 20.26 1.12 0.63
C ASN A 300 21.43 2.11 0.74
N SER A 301 22.28 2.01 1.76
CA SER A 301 23.47 2.84 1.94
C SER A 301 24.69 2.36 1.15
N ALA A 302 24.75 1.07 0.83
CA ALA A 302 25.78 0.50 -0.03
C ALA A 302 25.53 0.83 -1.51
N ARG A 303 26.55 1.27 -2.26
CA ARG A 303 26.44 1.44 -3.72
C ARG A 303 26.61 0.10 -4.42
N SER A 304 25.58 -0.35 -5.11
CA SER A 304 25.66 -1.50 -5.99
C SER A 304 24.38 -1.61 -6.81
N GLN A 305 24.49 -2.12 -8.03
CA GLN A 305 23.34 -2.55 -8.83
C GLN A 305 23.10 -4.05 -8.66
N ASN A 306 21.85 -4.49 -8.76
CA ASN A 306 21.42 -5.87 -8.53
C ASN A 306 21.85 -6.38 -7.14
N LYS A 307 21.55 -5.59 -6.11
CA LYS A 307 21.93 -5.88 -4.72
C LYS A 307 21.46 -7.27 -4.29
N SER A 308 22.36 -8.00 -3.67
CA SER A 308 21.98 -9.15 -2.84
C SER A 308 21.48 -8.67 -1.48
N ALA A 309 20.78 -9.54 -0.76
CA ALA A 309 20.35 -9.24 0.61
C ALA A 309 21.58 -8.97 1.49
N ALA A 310 21.60 -7.83 2.17
CA ALA A 310 22.63 -7.47 3.13
C ALA A 310 22.48 -8.25 4.44
N ALA A 311 21.25 -8.64 4.77
CA ALA A 311 20.95 -9.51 5.89
C ALA A 311 19.85 -10.50 5.52
N VAL A 312 19.95 -11.69 6.10
CA VAL A 312 18.91 -12.73 6.02
C VAL A 312 18.54 -13.12 7.44
N TYR A 313 17.26 -13.07 7.76
CA TYR A 313 16.70 -13.45 9.05
C TYR A 313 15.78 -14.65 8.90
N TYR A 314 15.62 -15.41 9.97
CA TYR A 314 14.66 -16.50 10.10
C TYR A 314 14.19 -16.57 11.55
N ARG A 315 13.13 -17.32 11.84
CA ARG A 315 12.61 -17.47 13.21
C ARG A 315 12.94 -18.83 13.80
N VAL A 316 13.23 -18.89 15.10
CA VAL A 316 13.30 -20.13 15.90
C VAL A 316 12.58 -19.87 17.22
N GLY A 317 11.50 -20.61 17.46
CA GLY A 317 10.55 -20.26 18.52
C GLY A 317 10.04 -18.83 18.33
N ASP A 318 10.13 -18.01 19.38
CA ASP A 318 9.68 -16.62 19.33
C ASP A 318 10.72 -15.63 18.81
N ASN A 319 11.98 -16.05 18.68
CA ASN A 319 13.08 -15.16 18.34
C ASN A 319 13.33 -15.05 16.83
N TRP A 320 13.62 -13.83 16.39
CA TRP A 320 14.31 -13.56 15.15
C TRP A 320 15.80 -13.89 15.29
N ILE A 321 16.33 -14.57 14.29
CA ILE A 321 17.71 -15.03 14.23
C ILE A 321 18.34 -14.53 12.94
N LYS A 322 19.53 -13.95 13.02
CA LYS A 322 20.31 -13.54 11.84
C LYS A 322 21.09 -14.72 11.29
N ALA A 323 20.96 -14.99 10.00
CA ALA A 323 21.62 -16.10 9.29
C ALA A 323 23.10 -15.80 8.98
N VAL A 324 23.88 -15.61 10.05
CA VAL A 324 25.33 -15.42 10.03
C VAL A 324 25.98 -16.42 10.99
N SER A 325 27.31 -16.46 11.02
CA SER A 325 28.04 -17.29 11.99
C SER A 325 27.57 -16.99 13.42
N GLY A 326 27.33 -18.03 14.21
CA GLY A 326 26.84 -17.91 15.59
C GLY A 326 25.33 -17.73 15.75
N ASN A 327 24.58 -17.48 14.66
CA ASN A 327 23.12 -17.36 14.68
C ASN A 327 22.58 -16.44 15.82
N PRO A 328 23.02 -15.17 15.89
CA PRO A 328 22.63 -14.29 16.99
C PRO A 328 21.13 -13.94 16.91
N ALA A 329 20.55 -13.67 18.09
CA ALA A 329 19.22 -13.08 18.18
C ALA A 329 19.20 -11.68 17.54
N ALA A 330 18.11 -11.37 16.87
CA ALA A 330 17.97 -10.18 16.02
C ALA A 330 16.59 -9.51 16.21
N ASN A 331 15.93 -9.71 17.35
CA ASN A 331 14.61 -9.14 17.63
C ASN A 331 14.60 -7.60 17.53
N ASP A 332 15.72 -6.98 17.91
CA ASP A 332 15.92 -5.52 17.90
C ASP A 332 16.53 -4.99 16.60
N ASP A 333 16.86 -5.86 15.63
CA ASP A 333 17.24 -5.40 14.29
C ASP A 333 16.03 -4.69 13.66
N VAL A 334 16.29 -3.69 12.81
CA VAL A 334 15.27 -2.76 12.29
C VAL A 334 15.04 -2.97 10.81
N LEU A 335 13.76 -3.00 10.41
CA LEU A 335 13.32 -2.71 9.04
C LEU A 335 13.13 -1.21 8.92
N GLY A 336 13.93 -0.58 8.06
CA GLY A 336 13.88 0.87 7.85
C GLY A 336 12.57 1.30 7.19
N ALA A 337 12.10 2.49 7.57
CA ALA A 337 10.98 3.16 6.91
C ALA A 337 11.23 3.26 5.41
N ALA A 338 10.16 3.12 4.62
CA ALA A 338 10.21 3.23 3.16
C ALA A 338 11.20 2.26 2.46
N THR A 339 11.62 1.18 3.11
CA THR A 339 12.47 0.15 2.50
C THR A 339 11.67 -1.05 2.04
N GLY A 340 12.11 -1.65 0.93
CA GLY A 340 11.61 -2.94 0.49
C GLY A 340 12.40 -4.11 1.07
N PHE A 341 11.76 -5.26 1.18
CA PHE A 341 12.37 -6.52 1.61
C PHE A 341 11.69 -7.69 0.89
N VAL A 342 12.27 -8.88 1.01
CA VAL A 342 11.68 -10.11 0.46
C VAL A 342 11.36 -11.06 1.61
N VAL A 343 10.13 -11.56 1.64
CA VAL A 343 9.78 -12.74 2.45
C VAL A 343 9.83 -13.96 1.54
N ARG A 344 10.87 -14.78 1.75
CA ARG A 344 11.03 -16.08 1.10
C ARG A 344 10.30 -17.13 1.90
N LYS A 345 9.20 -17.62 1.36
CA LYS A 345 8.39 -18.69 1.94
C LYS A 345 8.99 -20.04 1.59
N ALA A 346 9.10 -20.92 2.58
CA ALA A 346 9.43 -22.32 2.35
C ALA A 346 8.28 -23.04 1.63
N ALA A 347 8.60 -24.18 1.02
CA ALA A 347 7.58 -25.00 0.38
C ALA A 347 6.55 -25.51 1.40
N THR A 348 5.29 -25.50 1.01
CA THR A 348 4.13 -26.04 1.75
C THR A 348 3.52 -27.20 0.96
N SER A 349 2.72 -28.04 1.58
CA SER A 349 2.11 -29.18 0.88
C SER A 349 0.97 -28.79 -0.07
N ASP A 350 0.40 -27.61 0.11
CA ASP A 350 -0.85 -27.16 -0.53
C ASP A 350 -0.70 -25.90 -1.39
N ALA A 351 0.48 -25.27 -1.42
CA ALA A 351 0.69 -23.94 -2.01
C ALA A 351 -0.31 -22.89 -1.48
N GLY A 352 -0.70 -23.00 -0.21
CA GLY A 352 -1.61 -22.05 0.42
C GLY A 352 -1.04 -20.63 0.49
N THR A 353 -1.92 -19.66 0.71
CA THR A 353 -1.53 -18.28 1.02
C THR A 353 -1.58 -18.09 2.53
N SER A 354 -0.44 -17.76 3.13
CA SER A 354 -0.42 -17.26 4.51
C SER A 354 -0.65 -15.74 4.49
N GLU A 355 -1.19 -15.17 5.56
CA GLU A 355 -1.44 -13.73 5.64
C GLU A 355 -0.63 -13.14 6.78
N TRP A 356 0.06 -12.03 6.49
CA TRP A 356 0.72 -11.21 7.48
C TRP A 356 -0.18 -10.04 7.85
N LEU A 357 -0.53 -9.93 9.13
CA LEU A 357 -1.19 -8.75 9.68
C LEU A 357 -0.17 -7.86 10.39
N ASN A 358 0.14 -6.71 9.78
CA ASN A 358 0.92 -5.65 10.40
C ASN A 358 -0.02 -4.61 11.02
N SER A 359 -0.28 -4.77 12.31
CA SER A 359 -0.98 -3.77 13.12
C SER A 359 -0.03 -2.74 13.69
N LEU A 360 -0.53 -1.53 13.94
CA LEU A 360 0.23 -0.54 14.69
C LEU A 360 0.42 -1.02 16.14
N LYS A 361 1.67 -1.17 16.54
CA LYS A 361 2.07 -1.32 17.94
C LYS A 361 2.64 0.05 18.37
N TYR A 362 1.95 0.73 19.28
CA TYR A 362 2.42 1.97 19.91
C TYR A 362 3.19 1.66 21.19
#